data_AF-A0A3D4T5J5-F1
#
_entry.id   AF-A0A3D4T5J5-F1
#
_cell.length_a   1.000
_cell.length_b   1.000
_cell.length_c   1.000
_cell.angle_alpha   90.00
_cell.angle_beta   90.00
_cell.angle_gamma   90.00
#
_symmetry.space_group_name_H-M   'P 1'
#
loop_
_entity.id
_entity.type
_entity.pdbx_description
1 polymer ?
#
loop_
_entity_poly.entity_id
_entity_poly.type
_entity_poly.pdbx_seq_one_letter_code
_entity_poly.pdbx_strand_id
1 'polypeptide(L)'
;MVANKIGESVEFEGVTYTVGASVSVNKTSDYAGLAGKITEIATDDDMDTDNDYIDIYCDFDEPTDPEVISKLEKRFSHIYGNPKTIQDICLDGIVMAPDEISLID
;
A
#
# COMPACT_ATOMS: atom_id res chain seq x y z
N MET A 1 8.89 1.56 -16.38
CA MET A 1 9.47 2.82 -15.84
C MET A 1 9.50 2.72 -14.34
N VAL A 2 10.49 3.31 -13.68
CA VAL A 2 10.48 3.47 -12.22
C VAL A 2 10.55 4.96 -11.84
N ALA A 3 9.57 5.42 -11.07
CA ALA A 3 9.58 6.71 -10.38
C ALA A 3 9.79 6.45 -8.88
N ASN A 4 10.89 6.95 -8.32
CA ASN A 4 11.29 6.70 -6.92
C ASN A 4 11.89 7.92 -6.21
N LYS A 5 11.89 9.09 -6.86
CA LYS A 5 12.23 10.35 -6.20
C LYS A 5 10.97 11.12 -5.87
N ILE A 6 10.93 11.69 -4.66
CA ILE A 6 9.83 12.55 -4.20
C ILE A 6 9.49 13.60 -5.26
N GLY A 7 8.22 13.65 -5.66
CA GLY A 7 7.72 14.56 -6.69
C GLY A 7 7.77 14.02 -8.12
N GLU A 8 8.38 12.86 -8.38
CA GLU A 8 8.17 12.12 -9.63
C GLU A 8 6.75 11.55 -9.65
N SER A 9 6.08 11.63 -10.80
CA SER A 9 4.68 11.25 -10.96
C SER A 9 4.45 10.38 -12.18
N VAL A 10 3.46 9.50 -12.08
CA VAL A 10 2.97 8.64 -13.16
C VAL A 10 1.46 8.82 -13.28
N GLU A 11 0.97 9.03 -14.50
CA GLU A 11 -0.47 9.03 -14.78
C GLU A 11 -0.90 7.62 -15.16
N PHE A 12 -1.93 7.11 -14.48
CA PHE A 12 -2.57 5.83 -14.80
C PHE A 12 -4.08 5.99 -14.68
N GLU A 13 -4.81 5.62 -15.74
CA GLU A 13 -6.28 5.71 -15.82
C GLU A 13 -6.89 7.07 -15.40
N GLY A 14 -6.18 8.16 -15.68
CA GLY A 14 -6.62 9.52 -15.34
C GLY A 14 -6.38 9.92 -13.87
N VAL A 15 -5.66 9.10 -13.10
CA VAL A 15 -5.17 9.41 -11.76
C VAL A 15 -3.66 9.64 -11.82
N THR A 16 -3.18 10.72 -11.19
CA THR A 16 -1.74 11.02 -11.10
C THR A 16 -1.19 10.58 -9.76
N TYR A 17 -0.43 9.49 -9.76
CA TYR A 17 0.29 9.00 -8.59
C TYR A 17 1.63 9.71 -8.49
N THR A 18 2.00 10.18 -7.30
CA THR A 18 3.23 10.93 -7.07
C THR A 18 4.00 10.34 -5.90
N VAL A 19 5.30 10.09 -6.08
CA VAL A 19 6.16 9.63 -4.99
C VAL A 19 6.17 10.68 -3.88
N GLY A 20 5.87 10.24 -2.67
CA GLY A 20 5.69 11.06 -1.46
C GLY A 20 4.25 11.51 -1.20
N ALA A 21 3.30 11.22 -2.11
CA ALA A 21 1.89 11.50 -1.87
C ALA A 21 1.33 10.59 -0.77
N SER A 22 0.42 11.15 0.03
CA SER A 22 -0.28 10.42 1.07
C SER A 22 -1.41 9.58 0.46
N VAL A 23 -1.60 8.37 0.99
CA VAL A 23 -2.62 7.42 0.56
C VAL A 23 -3.36 6.83 1.76
N SER A 24 -4.58 6.36 1.52
CA SER A 24 -5.32 5.50 2.43
C SER A 24 -5.73 4.19 1.74
N VAL A 25 -5.73 3.10 2.49
CA VAL A 25 -6.08 1.77 1.99
C VAL A 25 -7.55 1.50 2.24
N ASN A 26 -8.25 1.08 1.19
CA ASN A 26 -9.67 0.82 1.23
C ASN A 26 -10.00 -0.54 1.89
N LYS A 27 -11.30 -0.88 1.94
CA LYS A 27 -11.80 -2.04 2.69
C LYS A 27 -11.59 -3.40 2.01
N THR A 28 -11.18 -3.44 0.74
CA THR A 28 -11.02 -4.71 0.02
C THR A 28 -9.63 -5.30 0.18
N SER A 29 -8.65 -4.49 0.56
CA SER A 29 -7.27 -4.93 0.82
C SER A 29 -7.10 -5.60 2.18
N ASP A 30 -6.06 -6.45 2.29
CA ASP A 30 -5.59 -6.99 3.56
C ASP A 30 -5.07 -5.90 4.52
N TYR A 31 -4.62 -4.77 3.97
CA TYR A 31 -4.11 -3.60 4.69
C TYR A 31 -5.19 -2.54 4.98
N ALA A 32 -6.47 -2.91 4.90
CA ALA A 32 -7.60 -2.00 5.04
C ALA A 32 -7.54 -1.09 6.29
N GLY A 33 -7.73 0.22 6.07
CA GLY A 33 -7.75 1.22 7.13
C GLY A 33 -6.39 1.80 7.49
N LEU A 34 -5.31 1.37 6.83
CA LEU A 34 -4.01 2.02 6.94
C LEU A 34 -3.95 3.31 6.10
N ALA A 35 -3.08 4.21 6.52
CA ALA A 35 -2.65 5.37 5.77
C ALA A 35 -1.12 5.33 5.67
N GLY A 36 -0.58 5.95 4.62
CA GLY A 36 0.85 5.88 4.34
C GLY A 36 1.24 6.78 3.19
N LYS A 37 2.40 6.48 2.59
CA LYS A 37 2.95 7.25 1.49
C LYS A 37 3.45 6.36 0.37
N ILE A 38 3.28 6.84 -0.86
CA ILE A 38 3.89 6.23 -2.03
C ILE A 38 5.40 6.44 -1.98
N THR A 39 6.18 5.37 -2.05
CA THR A 39 7.65 5.41 -2.05
C THR A 39 8.24 5.13 -3.42
N GLU A 40 7.56 4.33 -4.22
CA GLU A 40 7.98 4.00 -5.58
C GLU A 40 6.76 3.66 -6.45
N ILE A 41 6.87 3.95 -7.74
CA ILE A 41 5.89 3.57 -8.75
C ILE A 41 6.65 2.90 -9.88
N ALA A 42 6.30 1.64 -10.17
CA ALA A 42 6.86 0.88 -11.27
C ALA A 42 5.79 0.58 -12.33
N THR A 43 6.18 0.62 -13.61
CA THR A 43 5.33 0.28 -14.77
C THR A 43 6.05 -0.68 -15.70
N ASP A 44 5.28 -1.43 -16.50
CA ASP A 44 5.78 -2.30 -17.57
C ASP A 44 6.78 -3.37 -17.04
N ASP A 45 7.91 -3.54 -17.73
CA ASP A 45 8.94 -4.55 -17.45
C ASP A 45 9.67 -4.35 -16.10
N ASP A 46 9.42 -3.23 -15.40
CA ASP A 46 10.07 -2.91 -14.12
C ASP A 46 9.21 -3.30 -12.90
N MET A 47 8.06 -3.94 -13.10
CA MET A 47 7.15 -4.40 -12.03
C MET A 47 7.65 -5.71 -11.40
N ASP A 48 7.52 -5.83 -10.07
CA ASP A 48 7.89 -7.05 -9.33
C ASP A 48 6.70 -7.99 -9.11
N THR A 49 5.49 -7.58 -9.53
CA THR A 49 4.27 -8.39 -9.41
C THR A 49 3.62 -8.70 -10.76
N ASP A 50 2.67 -9.63 -10.74
CA ASP A 50 1.81 -9.96 -11.89
C ASP A 50 0.67 -8.93 -12.10
N ASN A 51 0.69 -7.77 -11.42
CA ASN A 51 -0.29 -6.72 -11.68
C ASN A 51 -0.22 -6.29 -13.15
N ASP A 52 -1.37 -6.05 -13.77
CA ASP A 52 -1.40 -5.94 -15.23
C ASP A 52 -0.68 -4.68 -15.78
N TYR A 53 -0.50 -3.60 -14.97
CA TYR A 53 -0.04 -2.31 -15.53
C TYR A 53 0.79 -1.38 -14.63
N ILE A 54 0.62 -1.41 -13.30
CA ILE A 54 1.34 -0.50 -12.39
C ILE A 54 1.48 -1.12 -10.99
N ASP A 55 2.68 -1.04 -10.41
CA ASP A 55 2.96 -1.35 -9.02
C ASP A 55 3.16 -0.05 -8.24
N ILE A 56 2.40 0.14 -7.16
CA ILE A 56 2.51 1.31 -6.30
C ILE A 56 3.02 0.85 -4.94
N TYR A 57 4.30 1.09 -4.68
CA TYR A 57 4.92 0.77 -3.41
C TYR A 57 4.57 1.83 -2.37
N CYS A 58 4.12 1.37 -1.21
CA CYS A 58 3.71 2.22 -0.10
C CYS A 58 4.38 1.81 1.20
N ASP A 59 4.79 2.80 1.98
CA ASP A 59 5.11 2.64 3.40
C ASP A 59 3.90 3.12 4.22
N PHE A 60 3.39 2.27 5.10
CA PHE A 60 2.25 2.57 5.96
C PHE A 60 2.68 2.99 7.37
N ASP A 61 1.97 3.98 7.90
CA ASP A 61 2.13 4.41 9.28
C ASP A 61 1.58 3.32 10.23
N GLU A 62 2.24 3.12 11.36
CA GLU A 62 1.73 2.20 12.39
C GLU A 62 0.35 2.71 12.87
N PRO A 63 -0.71 1.88 12.75
CA PRO A 63 -2.06 2.32 13.10
C PRO A 63 -2.18 2.53 14.61
N THR A 64 -2.88 3.60 14.99
CA THR A 64 -3.18 3.90 16.40
C THR A 64 -4.61 3.56 16.79
N ASP A 65 -5.50 3.32 15.80
CA ASP A 65 -6.88 2.93 16.03
C ASP A 65 -6.95 1.44 16.45
N PRO A 66 -7.44 1.13 17.66
CA PRO A 66 -7.57 -0.24 18.14
C PRO A 66 -8.45 -1.15 17.26
N GLU A 67 -9.44 -0.59 16.56
CA GLU A 67 -10.28 -1.36 15.65
C GLU A 67 -9.51 -1.78 14.39
N VAL A 68 -8.68 -0.88 13.85
CA VAL A 68 -7.81 -1.16 12.70
C VAL A 68 -6.75 -2.21 13.10
N ILE A 69 -6.08 -2.01 14.24
CA ILE A 69 -5.10 -2.97 14.78
C ILE A 69 -5.73 -4.36 14.91
N SER A 70 -6.89 -4.46 15.56
CA SER A 70 -7.55 -5.76 15.78
C SER A 70 -7.94 -6.45 14.47
N LYS A 71 -8.34 -5.69 13.44
CA LYS A 71 -8.68 -6.25 12.12
C LYS A 71 -7.45 -6.79 11.41
N LEU A 72 -6.35 -6.04 11.40
CA LEU A 72 -5.08 -6.45 10.81
C LEU A 72 -4.55 -7.71 11.49
N GLU A 73 -4.43 -7.71 12.83
CA GLU A 73 -3.96 -8.87 13.59
C GLU A 73 -4.79 -10.12 13.30
N LYS A 74 -6.12 -10.00 13.26
CA LYS A 74 -7.00 -11.14 12.91
C LYS A 74 -6.79 -11.61 11.48
N ARG A 75 -6.71 -10.68 10.52
CA ARG A 75 -6.55 -11.00 9.09
C ARG A 75 -5.22 -11.70 8.83
N PHE A 76 -4.12 -11.12 9.30
CA PHE A 76 -2.79 -11.70 9.12
C PHE A 76 -2.58 -12.96 9.96
N SER A 77 -3.18 -13.07 11.16
CA SER A 77 -3.17 -14.33 11.92
C SER A 77 -3.86 -15.46 11.14
N HIS A 78 -4.95 -15.14 10.45
CA HIS A 78 -5.66 -16.10 9.61
C HIS A 78 -4.82 -16.51 8.39
N ILE A 79 -4.22 -15.55 7.67
CA ILE A 79 -3.38 -15.80 6.50
C ILE A 79 -2.17 -16.67 6.85
N TYR A 80 -1.47 -16.36 7.95
CA TYR A 80 -0.27 -17.09 8.36
C TYR A 80 -0.54 -18.34 9.21
N GLY A 81 -1.79 -18.58 9.61
CA GLY A 81 -2.19 -19.73 10.42
C GLY A 81 -1.60 -19.76 11.84
N ASN A 82 -1.09 -18.63 12.34
CA ASN A 82 -0.61 -18.46 13.71
C ASN A 82 -0.88 -17.04 14.22
N PRO A 83 -0.99 -16.82 15.55
CA PRO A 83 -1.22 -15.48 16.09
C PRO A 83 -0.16 -14.48 15.65
N LYS A 84 -0.61 -13.32 15.15
CA LYS A 84 0.19 -12.15 14.76
C LYS A 84 -0.23 -10.93 15.57
N THR A 85 0.74 -10.12 15.98
CA THR A 85 0.50 -8.77 16.47
C THR A 85 0.82 -7.74 15.40
N ILE A 86 0.45 -6.47 15.62
CA ILE A 86 0.80 -5.39 14.66
C ILE A 86 2.31 -5.30 14.40
N GLN A 87 3.15 -5.64 15.39
CA GLN A 87 4.62 -5.65 15.24
C GLN A 87 5.14 -6.79 14.36
N ASP A 88 4.33 -7.82 14.10
CA ASP A 88 4.68 -8.92 13.19
C ASP A 88 4.30 -8.64 11.73
N ILE A 89 3.57 -7.54 11.46
CA ILE A 89 3.04 -7.21 10.14
C ILE A 89 3.99 -6.22 9.46
N CYS A 90 4.48 -6.56 8.26
CA CYS A 90 5.29 -5.65 7.45
C CYS A 90 4.42 -4.50 6.94
N LEU A 91 4.87 -3.27 7.18
CA LEU A 91 4.19 -2.03 6.74
C LEU A 91 5.01 -1.26 5.70
N ASP A 92 6.27 -1.65 5.46
CA ASP A 92 7.17 -0.97 4.53
C ASP A 92 7.20 -1.69 3.18
N GLY A 93 7.27 -0.92 2.09
CA GLY A 93 7.44 -1.42 0.72
C GLY A 93 6.29 -2.30 0.23
N ILE A 94 5.07 -2.06 0.72
CA ILE A 94 3.90 -2.86 0.33
C ILE A 94 3.45 -2.44 -1.06
N VAL A 95 3.38 -3.41 -1.97
CA VAL A 95 2.81 -3.20 -3.30
C VAL A 95 1.30 -3.15 -3.18
N MET A 96 0.73 -2.05 -3.64
CA MET A 96 -0.71 -1.82 -3.69
C MET A 96 -1.17 -1.69 -5.14
N ALA A 97 -2.33 -2.28 -5.44
CA ALA A 97 -3.00 -2.01 -6.70
C ALA A 97 -3.70 -0.64 -6.68
N PRO A 98 -3.86 0.04 -7.85
CA PRO A 98 -4.56 1.32 -7.95
C PRO A 98 -5.96 1.35 -7.32
N ASP A 99 -6.69 0.25 -7.39
CA ASP A 99 -8.05 0.11 -6.88
C ASP A 99 -8.12 -0.16 -5.37
N GLU A 100 -6.99 -0.47 -4.71
CA GLU A 100 -6.91 -0.69 -3.26
C GLU A 100 -6.64 0.60 -2.47
N ILE A 101 -6.16 1.65 -3.12
CA ILE A 101 -5.75 2.90 -2.47
C ILE A 101 -6.54 4.12 -2.95
N SER A 102 -6.50 5.17 -2.15
CA SER A 102 -7.02 6.49 -2.53
C SER A 102 -6.02 7.56 -2.08
N LEU A 103 -5.71 8.48 -2.99
CA LEU A 103 -4.90 9.66 -2.69
C LEU A 103 -5.65 10.56 -1.70
N ILE A 104 -4.93 11.09 -0.72
CA ILE A 104 -5.47 11.98 0.31
C ILE A 104 -4.58 13.22 0.45
N ASP A 105 -5.21 14.36 0.77
CA ASP A 105 -4.56 15.67 0.93
C ASP A 105 -3.97 15.89 2.33
#